data_AF-A0A2E3EF18-F1
#
_entry.id   AF-A0A2E3EF18-F1
#
_cell.length_a   1.000
_cell.length_b   1.000
_cell.length_c   1.000
_cell.angle_alpha   90.00
_cell.angle_beta   90.00
_cell.angle_gamma   90.00
#
_symmetry.space_group_name_H-M   'P 1'
#
loop_
_entity.id
_entity.type
_entity.pdbx_description
1 polymer ?
#
loop_
_entity_poly.entity_id
_entity_poly.type
_entity_poly.pdbx_seq_one_letter_code
_entity_poly.pdbx_strand_id
1 'polypeptide(L)' 'MEERIIDLKNKAQEGDVHAQTYLGYIYEVGRGVSRQLRESVQWYCMAAESGNEYAIEALKVLESRKHLKKEQ' A
#
# COMPACT_ATOMS: atom_id res chain seq x y z
N MET A 1 -9.99 -15.57 -6.69
CA MET A 1 -8.76 -14.79 -6.40
C MET A 1 -9.07 -13.45 -5.72
N GLU A 2 -10.23 -12.84 -5.99
CA GLU A 2 -10.65 -11.56 -5.39
C GLU A 2 -11.04 -11.66 -3.89
N GLU A 3 -11.52 -12.82 -3.42
CA GLU A 3 -11.92 -13.03 -2.02
C GLU A 3 -10.78 -12.84 -1.00
N ARG A 4 -9.51 -12.99 -1.40
CA ARG A 4 -8.37 -12.81 -0.50
C ARG A 4 -8.10 -11.35 -0.14
N ILE A 5 -8.48 -10.40 -0.98
CA ILE A 5 -8.23 -8.97 -0.72
C ILE A 5 -9.15 -8.46 0.39
N ILE A 6 -10.38 -8.97 0.45
CA ILE A 6 -11.34 -8.63 1.49
C ILE A 6 -10.84 -9.12 2.86
N ASP A 7 -10.36 -10.37 2.94
CA ASP A 7 -9.76 -10.93 4.16
C ASP A 7 -8.53 -10.12 4.62
N LEU A 8 -7.64 -9.76 3.69
CA LEU A 8 -6.50 -8.88 3.96
C LEU A 8 -6.94 -7.50 4.47
N LYS A 9 -8.01 -6.93 3.90
CA LYS A 9 -8.55 -5.64 4.34
C LYS A 9 -9.05 -5.69 5.76
N ASN A 10 -9.77 -6.74 6.13
CA ASN A 10 -10.22 -6.93 7.52
C ASN A 10 -9.01 -7.02 8.48
N LYS A 11 -8.02 -7.86 8.17
CA LYS A 11 -6.79 -7.97 8.97
C LYS A 11 -6.02 -6.66 9.08
N ALA A 12 -5.91 -5.92 7.99
CA ALA A 12 -5.26 -4.63 7.98
C ALA A 12 -5.99 -3.59 8.85
N GLN A 13 -7.33 -3.67 8.93
CA GLN A 13 -8.15 -2.85 9.82
C GLN A 13 -8.04 -3.28 11.28
N GLU A 14 -7.76 -4.56 11.55
CA GLU A 14 -7.46 -5.06 12.91
C GLU A 14 -6.06 -4.64 13.40
N GLY A 15 -5.24 -4.02 12.55
CA GLY A 15 -3.90 -3.55 12.89
C GLY A 15 -2.79 -4.52 12.48
N ASP A 16 -3.08 -5.52 11.65
CA ASP A 16 -2.04 -6.39 11.10
C ASP A 16 -1.17 -5.60 10.10
N VAL A 17 0.06 -5.28 10.54
CA VAL A 17 1.06 -4.54 9.78
C VAL A 17 1.43 -5.25 8.48
N HIS A 18 1.47 -6.58 8.47
CA HIS A 18 1.76 -7.37 7.26
C HIS A 18 0.60 -7.26 6.26
N ALA A 19 -0.64 -7.31 6.73
CA ALA A 19 -1.80 -7.14 5.88
C ALA A 19 -1.86 -5.72 5.29
N GLN A 20 -1.56 -4.69 6.09
CA GLN A 20 -1.47 -3.30 5.63
C GLN A 20 -0.40 -3.13 4.54
N THR A 21 0.82 -3.64 4.75
CA THR A 21 1.88 -3.58 3.71
C THR A 21 1.50 -4.34 2.45
N TYR A 22 0.86 -5.50 2.59
CA TYR A 22 0.46 -6.32 1.45
C TYR A 22 -0.68 -5.68 0.64
N LEU A 23 -1.65 -5.03 1.29
CA LEU A 23 -2.67 -4.21 0.59
C LEU A 23 -2.02 -3.04 -0.14
N GLY A 24 -1.08 -2.35 0.51
CA GLY A 24 -0.29 -1.30 -0.10
C GLY A 24 0.32 -1.76 -1.44
N TYR A 25 0.91 -2.96 -1.43
CA TYR A 25 1.53 -3.58 -2.60
C TYR A 25 0.52 -3.97 -3.68
N ILE A 26 -0.60 -4.59 -3.28
CA ILE A 26 -1.66 -4.98 -4.21
C ILE A 26 -2.21 -3.77 -4.96
N TYR A 27 -2.48 -2.66 -4.26
CA TYR A 27 -2.96 -1.43 -4.88
C TYR A 27 -1.88 -0.71 -5.68
N GLU A 28 -0.60 -0.83 -5.32
CA GLU A 28 0.52 -0.29 -6.11
C GLU A 28 0.64 -0.97 -7.48
N VAL A 29 0.61 -2.31 -7.48
CA VAL A 29 0.79 -3.14 -8.67
C VAL A 29 -0.51 -3.26 -9.48
N GLY A 30 -1.67 -3.14 -8.84
CA GLY A 30 -2.96 -3.41 -9.46
C GLY A 30 -3.20 -4.90 -9.71
N ARG A 31 -2.70 -5.77 -8.82
CA ARG A 31 -2.79 -7.23 -9.00
C ARG A 31 -4.15 -7.73 -8.49
N GLY A 32 -5.11 -7.86 -9.41
CA GLY A 32 -6.48 -8.30 -9.09
C GLY A 32 -7.42 -7.18 -8.62
N VAL A 33 -6.94 -5.93 -8.61
CA VAL A 33 -7.72 -4.71 -8.41
C VAL A 33 -7.21 -3.63 -9.35
N SER A 34 -8.02 -2.60 -9.61
CA SER A 34 -7.52 -1.40 -10.27
C SER A 34 -6.34 -0.81 -9.50
N ARG A 35 -5.30 -0.40 -10.22
CA ARG A 35 -4.14 0.25 -9.62
C ARG A 35 -4.56 1.56 -8.96
N GLN A 36 -4.38 1.66 -7.65
CA GLN A 36 -4.82 2.79 -6.84
C GLN A 36 -3.70 3.26 -5.92
N LEU A 37 -2.82 4.11 -6.46
CA LEU A 37 -1.69 4.66 -5.72
C LEU A 37 -2.12 5.44 -4.47
N ARG A 38 -3.30 6.08 -4.49
CA ARG A 38 -3.84 6.78 -3.31
C ARG A 38 -4.15 5.83 -2.16
N GLU A 39 -4.85 4.73 -2.42
CA GLU A 39 -5.11 3.71 -1.38
C GLU A 39 -3.83 3.03 -0.95
N SER A 40 -2.94 2.70 -1.90
CA SER A 40 -1.62 2.13 -1.61
C SER A 40 -0.84 2.95 -0.57
N VAL A 41 -0.77 4.27 -0.78
CA VAL A 41 -0.10 5.20 0.16
C VAL A 41 -0.77 5.19 1.52
N GLN A 42 -2.11 5.16 1.60
CA GLN A 42 -2.80 5.10 2.91
C GLN A 42 -2.44 3.84 3.69
N TRP A 43 -2.47 2.67 3.05
CA TRP A 43 -2.13 1.41 3.71
C TRP A 43 -0.66 1.35 4.13
N TYR A 44 0.25 1.83 3.28
CA TYR A 44 1.65 1.93 3.66
C TYR A 44 1.90 2.96 4.77
N CYS A 45 1.13 4.06 4.84
CA CYS A 45 1.25 5.03 5.91
C CYS A 45 0.94 4.40 7.27
N MET A 46 -0.15 3.62 7.36
CA MET A 46 -0.50 2.90 8.60
C MET A 46 0.57 1.88 9.01
N ALA A 47 1.12 1.13 8.04
CA ALA A 47 2.20 0.19 8.33
C ALA A 47 3.50 0.91 8.75
N ALA A 48 3.80 2.07 8.15
CA ALA A 48 4.95 2.90 8.49
C ALA A 48 4.82 3.52 9.90
N GLU A 49 3.61 3.91 10.31
CA GLU A 49 3.33 4.36 11.68
C GLU A 49 3.62 3.26 12.73
N SER A 50 3.47 2.00 12.34
CA SER A 50 3.82 0.84 13.17
C SER A 50 5.32 0.47 13.12
N GLY A 51 6.15 1.29 12.45
CA GLY A 51 7.59 1.08 12.34
C GLY A 51 8.01 0.08 11.25
N ASN A 52 7.13 -0.23 10.30
CA ASN A 52 7.46 -1.17 9.23
C ASN A 52 8.40 -0.52 8.19
N GLU A 53 9.65 -0.99 8.15
CA GLU A 53 10.68 -0.47 7.24
C GLU A 53 10.31 -0.63 5.75
N TYR A 54 9.65 -1.74 5.39
CA TYR A 54 9.21 -1.98 4.02
C TYR A 54 8.17 -0.95 3.57
N ALA A 55 7.22 -0.60 4.45
CA ALA A 55 6.21 0.42 4.17
C ALA A 55 6.83 1.81 4.00
N ILE A 56 7.79 2.16 4.87
CA ILE A 56 8.54 3.43 4.79
C ILE A 56 9.27 3.53 3.46
N GLU A 57 9.94 2.45 3.03
CA GLU A 57 10.68 2.44 1.77
C GLU A 57 9.74 2.51 0.55
N ALA A 58 8.63 1.77 0.59
CA ALA A 58 7.61 1.82 -0.46
C ALA A 58 7.02 3.23 -0.62
N LEU A 59 6.74 3.94 0.49
CA LEU A 59 6.26 5.32 0.45
C LEU A 59 7.25 6.26 -0.25
N LYS A 60 8.54 6.18 0.07
CA LYS A 60 9.57 7.00 -0.59
C LYS A 60 9.62 6.77 -2.10
N VAL A 61 9.52 5.52 -2.54
CA VAL A 61 9.49 5.17 -3.97
C VAL A 61 8.24 5.74 -4.65
N LEU A 62 7.09 5.67 -3.98
CA LEU A 62 5.83 6.21 -4.48
C LEU A 62 5.86 7.75 -4.57
N GLU A 63 6.40 8.43 -3.57
CA GLU A 63 6.58 9.89 -3.57
C GLU A 63 7.54 10.34 -4.67
N SER A 64 8.67 9.63 -4.83
CA SER A 64 9.64 9.89 -5.89
C SER A 64 9.01 9.77 -7.28
N ARG A 65 8.23 8.70 -7.52
CA ARG A 65 7.48 8.52 -8.77
C ARG A 65 6.42 9.61 -9.00
N LYS A 66 5.84 10.16 -7.93
CA LYS A 66 4.85 11.24 -8.01
C LYS A 66 5.51 12.58 -8.37
N HIS A 67 6.73 12.82 -7.89
CA HIS A 67 7.53 13.99 -8.24
C HIS A 67 7.97 13.94 -9.70
N LEU A 68 8.48 12.80 -10.16
CA LEU A 68 8.91 12.57 -11.55
C LEU A 68 7.79 12.78 -12.59
N LYS A 69 6.53 12.56 -12.22
CA LYS A 69 5.37 12.75 -13.12
C LYS A 69 4.83 14.18 -13.17
N LYS A 70 5.29 15.07 -12.29
CA LYS A 70 4.87 16.48 -12.30
C LYS A 70 5.69 17.36 -13.25
N GLU A 71 6.76 16.81 -13.83
CA GLU A 71 7.65 17.52 -14.78
C GLU A 71 7.36 17.21 -16.26
N GLN A 72 6.18 16.68 -16.61
CA GLN A 72 5.75 16.51 -18.01
C GLN A 72 4.52 17.34 -18.35
#